data_AF-A0A6A5ZXL1-F1
#
_entry.id   AF-A0A6A5ZXL1-F1
#
_cell.length_a   1.000
_cell.length_b   1.000
_cell.length_c   1.000
_cell.angle_alpha   90.00
_cell.angle_beta   90.00
_cell.angle_gamma   90.00
#
_symmetry.space_group_name_H-M   'P 1'
#
loop_
_entity.id
_entity.type
_entity.pdbx_description
1 polymer ?
#
loop_
_entity_poly.entity_id
_entity_poly.type
_entity_poly.pdbx_seq_one_letter_code
_entity_poly.pdbx_strand_id
1 'polypeptide(L)'
;WGGSLPFTLTRGSERSLWTGVNIQELPKTFREAVEVWRDLDIPYLWIKSSRIFQDNDDLSDWHREAASMRQVHASALCNIAA
;
A
#
# COMPACT_ATOMS: atom_id res chain seq x y z
N TRP A 1 5.71 -6.85 12.53
CA TRP A 1 4.25 -6.78 12.32
C TRP A 1 3.60 -6.40 13.64
N GLY A 2 2.94 -5.24 13.72
CA GLY A 2 2.35 -4.74 14.99
C GLY A 2 2.74 -3.31 15.42
N GLY A 3 3.22 -2.47 14.50
CA GLY A 3 3.31 -1.03 14.74
C GLY A 3 2.31 -0.32 13.83
N SER A 4 1.62 0.69 14.36
CA SER A 4 0.79 1.65 13.61
C SER A 4 1.39 1.89 12.23
N LEU A 5 0.77 1.36 11.17
CA LEU A 5 1.16 1.64 9.80
C LEU A 5 0.87 3.13 9.57
N PRO A 6 1.88 4.00 9.37
CA PRO A 6 1.67 5.44 9.22
C PRO A 6 0.92 5.82 7.94
N PHE A 7 0.63 4.82 7.09
CA PHE A 7 0.26 5.00 5.70
C PHE A 7 -0.82 3.98 5.29
N THR A 8 -1.89 4.03 6.07
CA THR A 8 -3.08 3.20 5.88
C THR A 8 -4.19 4.07 5.31
N LEU A 9 -4.92 3.54 4.32
CA LEU A 9 -6.13 4.16 3.80
C LEU A 9 -7.23 4.08 4.87
N THR A 10 -7.56 5.24 5.41
CA THR A 10 -8.65 5.48 6.36
C THR A 10 -9.47 6.64 5.81
N ARG A 11 -10.69 6.85 6.31
CA ARG A 11 -11.49 8.01 5.89
C ARG A 11 -10.77 9.35 6.12
N GLY A 12 -9.87 9.41 7.11
CA GLY A 12 -9.07 10.62 7.41
C GLY A 12 -7.88 10.83 6.48
N SER A 13 -7.31 9.77 5.90
CA SER A 13 -6.10 9.82 5.06
C SER A 13 -6.39 9.71 3.56
N GLU A 14 -7.63 9.35 3.18
CA GLU A 14 -8.06 9.17 1.79
C GLU A 14 -7.66 10.35 0.89
N ARG A 15 -8.09 11.57 1.23
CA ARG A 15 -7.85 12.75 0.37
C ARG A 15 -6.37 12.98 0.10
N SER A 16 -5.52 12.82 1.10
CA SER A 16 -4.08 13.01 0.99
C SER A 16 -3.43 11.95 0.10
N LEU A 17 -3.93 10.71 0.14
CA LEU A 17 -3.46 9.63 -0.73
C LEU A 17 -3.84 9.86 -2.18
N TRP A 18 -5.03 10.39 -2.46
CA TRP A 18 -5.47 10.72 -3.81
C TRP A 18 -4.74 11.92 -4.42
N THR A 19 -4.36 12.92 -3.61
CA THR A 19 -3.58 14.09 -4.09
C THR A 19 -2.10 13.79 -4.29
N GLY A 20 -1.66 12.58 -3.93
CA GLY A 20 -0.24 12.22 -3.90
C GLY A 20 0.43 12.65 -2.60
N VAL A 21 1.52 11.96 -2.26
CA VAL A 21 2.27 12.18 -1.03
C VAL A 21 3.76 12.36 -1.32
N ASN A 22 4.47 13.03 -0.43
CA ASN A 22 5.91 13.14 -0.54
C ASN A 22 6.55 11.80 -0.16
N ILE A 23 7.47 11.30 -0.99
CA ILE A 23 8.20 10.05 -0.72
C ILE A 23 8.93 10.11 0.63
N GLN A 24 9.41 11.28 1.05
CA GLN A 24 10.10 11.42 2.34
C GLN A 24 9.18 11.19 3.55
N GLU A 25 7.87 11.39 3.38
CA GLU A 25 6.86 11.15 4.41
C GLU A 25 6.44 9.67 4.47
N LEU A 26 6.80 8.87 3.46
CA LEU A 26 6.53 7.45 3.45
C LEU A 26 7.39 6.72 4.49
N PRO A 27 6.86 5.68 5.16
CA PRO A 27 7.65 4.71 5.91
C PRO A 27 8.85 4.21 5.10
N LYS A 28 9.95 3.91 5.80
CA LYS A 28 11.22 3.46 5.19
C LYS A 28 11.01 2.35 4.15
N THR A 29 10.21 1.34 4.49
CA THR A 29 9.92 0.20 3.61
C THR A 29 9.26 0.60 2.28
N PHE A 30 8.39 1.62 2.29
CA PHE A 30 7.76 2.12 1.07
C PHE A 30 8.71 3.00 0.25
N ARG A 31 9.62 3.74 0.90
CA ARG A 31 10.68 4.47 0.18
C ARG A 31 11.60 3.51 -0.56
N GLU A 32 12.07 2.47 0.13
CA GLU A 32 12.91 1.44 -0.47
C GLU A 32 12.17 0.72 -1.61
N ALA A 33 10.87 0.43 -1.46
CA ALA A 33 10.07 -0.13 -2.55
C ALA A 33 9.96 0.80 -3.76
N VAL A 34 9.83 2.11 -3.55
CA VAL A 34 9.80 3.12 -4.63
C VAL A 34 11.16 3.24 -5.33
N GLU A 35 12.27 3.18 -4.59
CA GLU A 35 13.62 3.17 -5.16
C GLU A 35 13.84 1.96 -6.06
N VAL A 36 13.54 0.75 -5.56
CA VAL A 36 13.62 -0.49 -6.34
C VAL A 36 12.73 -0.40 -7.59
N TRP A 37 11.53 0.16 -7.48
CA TRP A 37 10.62 0.32 -8.61
C TRP A 37 11.13 1.29 -9.69
N ARG A 38 11.78 2.39 -9.27
CA ARG A 38 12.40 3.34 -10.19
C ARG A 38 13.60 2.74 -10.90
N ASP A 39 14.41 1.96 -10.21
CA ASP A 39 15.56 1.27 -10.79
C ASP A 39 15.15 0.19 -11.80
N LEU A 40 13.96 -0.40 -11.62
CA LEU A 40 13.37 -1.38 -12.53
C LEU A 40 12.58 -0.78 -13.70
N ASP A 41 12.49 0.55 -13.79
CA ASP A 41 11.73 1.31 -14.81
C ASP A 41 10.26 0.86 -14.96
N ILE A 42 9.62 0.50 -13.84
CA ILE A 42 8.22 0.06 -13.84
C ILE A 42 7.32 1.25 -13.43
N PRO A 43 6.25 1.57 -14.18
CA PRO A 43 5.51 2.83 -13.99
C PRO A 43 4.50 2.86 -12.83
N TYR A 44 4.07 1.70 -12.30
CA TYR A 44 2.97 1.60 -11.32
C TYR A 44 3.23 0.70 -10.10
N LEU A 45 3.67 1.28 -8.99
CA LEU A 45 3.81 0.54 -7.73
C LEU A 45 2.44 0.35 -7.05
N TRP A 46 2.08 -0.88 -6.70
CA TRP A 46 0.89 -1.18 -5.90
C TRP A 46 1.27 -1.49 -4.43
N ILE A 47 0.79 -0.63 -3.52
CA ILE A 47 0.94 -0.80 -2.07
C ILE A 47 -0.43 -1.11 -1.47
N LYS A 48 -0.56 -2.23 -0.78
CA LYS A 48 -1.83 -2.70 -0.20
C LYS A 48 -2.40 -1.75 0.85
N SER A 49 -1.54 -1.22 1.72
CA SER A 49 -2.00 -0.40 2.84
C SER A 49 -2.63 0.93 2.42
N SER A 50 -2.29 1.45 1.24
CA SER A 50 -2.82 2.72 0.72
C SER A 50 -4.07 2.56 -0.17
N ARG A 51 -4.53 1.33 -0.41
CA ARG A 51 -5.61 1.02 -1.36
C ARG A 51 -6.81 0.29 -0.74
N ILE A 52 -6.70 -0.15 0.50
CA ILE A 52 -7.74 -0.92 1.19
C ILE A 52 -8.10 -0.19 2.47
N PHE A 53 -9.39 0.10 2.66
CA PHE A 53 -9.87 0.75 3.88
C PHE A 53 -9.63 -0.15 5.08
N GLN A 54 -8.96 0.41 6.08
CA GLN A 54 -8.57 -0.28 7.31
C GLN A 54 -8.84 0.65 8.49
N ASP A 55 -10.05 1.23 8.50
CA ASP A 55 -10.53 1.94 9.68
C ASP A 55 -10.67 0.93 10.82
N ASN A 56 -10.16 1.25 12.02
CA ASN A 56 -10.22 0.33 13.16
C ASN A 56 -11.66 -0.09 13.52
N ASP A 57 -12.63 0.76 13.19
CA ASP A 57 -14.06 0.54 13.43
C ASP A 57 -14.76 -0.22 12.28
N ASP A 58 -14.11 -0.40 11.12
CA ASP A 58 -14.66 -1.11 9.95
C ASP A 58 -13.55 -1.77 9.08
N LEU A 59 -13.37 -3.07 9.27
CA LEU A 59 -12.42 -3.91 8.52
C LEU A 59 -13.08 -4.71 7.38
N SER A 60 -14.33 -4.43 7.03
CA SER A 60 -15.06 -5.20 6.02
C SER A 60 -14.39 -5.17 4.64
N ASP A 61 -13.82 -4.03 4.28
CA ASP A 61 -13.07 -3.82 3.05
C ASP A 61 -11.78 -4.65 3.04
N TRP A 62 -11.05 -4.64 4.16
CA TRP A 62 -9.88 -5.48 4.34
C TRP A 62 -10.17 -6.96 4.16
N HIS A 63 -11.24 -7.48 4.77
CA HIS A 63 -11.61 -8.89 4.63
C HIS A 63 -11.94 -9.27 3.18
N ARG A 64 -12.65 -8.39 2.45
CA ARG A 64 -13.01 -8.62 1.06
C ARG A 64 -11.78 -8.65 0.15
N GLU A 65 -10.90 -7.66 0.28
CA GLU A 65 -9.71 -7.53 -0.57
C GLU A 65 -8.63 -8.57 -0.19
N ALA A 66 -8.55 -8.96 1.09
CA ALA A 66 -7.66 -10.02 1.57
C ALA A 66 -7.96 -11.37 0.89
N ALA A 67 -9.22 -11.70 0.65
CA ALA A 67 -9.60 -12.93 -0.06
C ALA A 67 -9.07 -12.94 -1.51
N SER A 68 -9.01 -11.77 -2.16
CA SER A 68 -8.54 -11.59 -3.53
C SER A 68 -7.02 -11.42 -3.65
N MET A 69 -6.31 -11.18 -2.54
CA MET A 69 -4.86 -10.92 -2.53
C MET A 69 -4.04 -11.98 -3.25
N ARG A 70 -4.43 -13.25 -3.15
CA ARG A 70 -3.73 -14.35 -3.82
C ARG A 70 -3.69 -14.15 -5.34
N GLN A 71 -4.79 -13.70 -5.91
CA GLN A 71 -4.92 -13.48 -7.34
C GLN A 71 -4.20 -12.22 -7.78
N VAL A 72 -4.24 -11.16 -6.95
CA VAL A 72 -3.49 -9.93 -7.22
C VAL A 72 -1.97 -10.17 -7.21
N HIS A 73 -1.47 -10.95 -6.24
CA HIS A 73 -0.05 -11.33 -6.23
C HIS A 73 0.36 -12.20 -7.40
N ALA A 74 -0.50 -13.13 -7.83
CA ALA A 74 -0.23 -14.00 -8.96
C ALA A 74 -0.15 -13.23 -10.29
N SER A 75 -0.83 -12.09 -10.39
CA SER A 75 -0.84 -11.22 -11.57
C SER A 75 0.18 -10.07 -11.51
N ALA A 76 0.99 -9.98 -10.45
CA ALA A 76 1.99 -8.93 -10.30
C ALA A 76 3.25 -9.25 -11.11
N LEU A 77 3.83 -8.23 -11.76
CA LEU A 77 5.12 -8.37 -12.45
C LEU A 77 6.26 -8.70 -11.48
N CYS A 78 6.22 -8.11 -10.29
CA CYS A 78 7.18 -8.34 -9.21
C CYS A 78 6.49 -8.12 -7.86
N ASN A 79 6.81 -8.94 -6.88
CA ASN A 79 6.27 -8.84 -5.52
C ASN A 79 7.42 -8.57 -4.54
N ILE A 80 7.42 -7.40 -3.91
CA ILE A 80 8.40 -7.04 -2.88
C ILE A 80 7.85 -7.49 -1.53
N ALA A 81 8.51 -8.47 -0.93
CA ALA A 81 8.20 -8.96 0.42
C ALA A 81 9.29 -8.51 1.40
N ALA A 82 8.88 -8.07 2.59
CA ALA A 82 9.75 -7.62 3.68
C ALA A 82 9.34 -8.28 5.00
#